data_AF-A0A2N0NJR6-F1
#
_entry.id   AF-A0A2N0NJR6-F1
#
_cell.length_a   1.000
_cell.length_b   1.000
_cell.length_c   1.000
_cell.angle_alpha   90.00
_cell.angle_beta   90.00
_cell.angle_gamma   90.00
#
_symmetry.space_group_name_H-M   'P 1'
#
loop_
_entity.id
_entity.type
_entity.pdbx_description
1 polymer ?
#
loop_
_entity_poly.entity_id
_entity_poly.type
_entity_poly.pdbx_seq_one_letter_code
_entity_poly.pdbx_strand_id
1 'polypeptide(L)'
;MTNINDDELIQGLRLLHTKVLHSISDIAFNKILDNVNSNLTIYKLKKKINSIVPFEPHRYDTCKNSCIAFTSSYENLASCPICGENRFDDNGKPVNTTFFFSVKERLIIQYKNKERAEELQYRSNYSQNKGEEEIYADIFDGLLYKDLLQRGFFKDERDIALSGTCDGYQIFEQRT
;
A
#
# COMPACT_ATOMS: atom_id res chain seq x y z
N MET A 1 -25.54 -10.03 -22.01
CA MET A 1 -24.24 -10.00 -21.29
C MET A 1 -23.55 -11.32 -21.60
N THR A 2 -22.52 -11.31 -22.43
CA THR A 2 -21.73 -12.50 -22.77
C THR A 2 -20.97 -12.94 -21.52
N ASN A 3 -21.17 -14.19 -21.09
CA ASN A 3 -20.44 -14.80 -19.99
C ASN A 3 -18.98 -14.92 -20.42
N ILE A 4 -18.09 -14.16 -19.79
CA ILE A 4 -16.64 -14.27 -20.00
C ILE A 4 -16.22 -15.60 -19.36
N ASN A 5 -15.51 -16.45 -20.11
CA ASN A 5 -14.97 -17.69 -19.58
C ASN A 5 -13.90 -17.38 -18.51
N ASP A 6 -13.86 -18.14 -17.41
CA ASP A 6 -12.90 -17.95 -16.31
C ASP A 6 -11.45 -18.04 -16.80
N ASP A 7 -11.15 -18.87 -17.81
CA ASP A 7 -9.81 -18.95 -18.40
C ASP A 7 -9.41 -17.66 -19.13
N GLU A 8 -10.32 -17.05 -19.90
CA GLU A 8 -10.07 -15.78 -20.60
C GLU A 8 -9.78 -14.69 -19.56
N LEU A 9 -10.56 -14.66 -18.48
CA LEU A 9 -10.37 -13.72 -17.39
C LEU A 9 -9.02 -13.90 -16.69
N ILE A 10 -8.61 -15.14 -16.38
CA ILE A 10 -7.31 -15.43 -15.76
C ILE A 10 -6.17 -14.95 -16.66
N GLN A 11 -6.24 -15.21 -17.96
CA GLN A 11 -5.25 -14.73 -18.93
C GLN A 11 -5.21 -13.19 -18.98
N GLY A 12 -6.38 -12.55 -18.99
CA GLY A 12 -6.48 -11.09 -18.95
C GLY A 12 -5.90 -10.48 -17.68
N LEU A 13 -6.10 -11.10 -16.52
CA LEU A 13 -5.51 -10.66 -15.25
C LEU A 13 -3.98 -10.80 -15.24
N ARG A 14 -3.45 -11.90 -15.80
CA ARG A 14 -1.99 -12.07 -15.98
C ARG A 14 -1.42 -11.01 -16.91
N LEU A 15 -2.10 -10.71 -18.02
CA LEU A 15 -1.67 -9.66 -18.94
C LEU A 15 -1.74 -8.28 -18.26
N LEU A 16 -2.76 -8.01 -17.45
CA LEU A 16 -2.87 -6.77 -16.68
C LEU A 16 -1.72 -6.63 -15.66
N HIS A 17 -1.27 -7.72 -15.05
CA HIS A 17 -0.07 -7.71 -14.22
C HIS A 17 1.18 -7.32 -15.03
N THR A 18 1.40 -7.92 -16.20
CA THR A 18 2.49 -7.56 -17.12
C THR A 18 2.43 -6.09 -17.53
N LYS A 19 1.23 -5.58 -17.80
CA LYS A 19 1.01 -4.16 -18.12
C LYS A 19 1.54 -3.24 -17.02
N VAL A 20 1.19 -3.54 -15.77
CA VAL A 20 1.61 -2.74 -14.62
C VAL A 20 3.12 -2.85 -14.43
N LEU A 21 3.66 -4.07 -14.48
CA LEU A 21 5.08 -4.34 -14.28
C LEU A 21 5.98 -3.62 -15.30
N HIS A 22 5.54 -3.51 -16.55
CA HIS A 22 6.31 -2.90 -17.64
C HIS A 22 5.77 -1.53 -18.08
N SER A 23 4.91 -0.90 -17.28
CA SER A 23 4.36 0.43 -17.57
C SER A 23 3.74 0.57 -18.98
N ILE A 24 3.09 -0.48 -19.49
CA ILE A 24 2.43 -0.46 -20.80
C ILE A 24 1.24 0.51 -20.72
N SER A 25 1.08 1.38 -21.73
CA SER A 25 -0.01 2.36 -21.75
C SER A 25 -1.39 1.70 -21.88
N ASP A 26 -2.44 2.37 -21.40
CA ASP A 26 -3.81 1.86 -21.51
C ASP A 26 -4.23 1.67 -22.97
N ILE A 27 -3.78 2.56 -23.87
CA ILE A 27 -4.02 2.48 -25.31
C ILE A 27 -3.37 1.22 -25.89
N ALA A 28 -2.08 1.00 -25.62
CA ALA A 28 -1.36 -0.16 -26.13
C ALA A 28 -1.95 -1.47 -25.59
N PHE A 29 -2.31 -1.50 -24.31
CA PHE A 29 -2.91 -2.68 -23.70
C PHE A 29 -4.27 -3.05 -24.29
N ASN A 30 -5.18 -2.08 -24.47
CA ASN A 30 -6.46 -2.35 -25.12
C ASN A 30 -6.24 -2.83 -26.56
N LYS A 31 -5.27 -2.26 -27.29
CA LYS A 31 -4.94 -2.73 -28.64
C LYS A 31 -4.42 -4.16 -28.67
N ILE A 32 -3.63 -4.57 -27.67
CA ILE A 32 -3.19 -5.97 -27.52
C ILE A 32 -4.42 -6.89 -27.34
N LEU A 33 -5.37 -6.53 -26.47
CA LEU A 33 -6.60 -7.29 -26.26
C LEU A 33 -7.44 -7.40 -27.54
N ASP A 34 -7.58 -6.30 -28.28
CA ASP A 34 -8.28 -6.29 -29.57
C ASP A 34 -7.62 -7.22 -30.59
N ASN A 35 -6.29 -7.20 -30.68
CA ASN A 35 -5.54 -8.02 -31.64
C ASN A 35 -5.65 -9.53 -31.37
N VAL A 36 -5.91 -9.94 -30.12
CA VAL A 36 -6.17 -11.34 -29.76
C VAL A 36 -7.66 -11.68 -29.75
N ASN A 37 -8.52 -10.79 -30.27
CA ASN A 37 -9.98 -10.93 -30.29
C ASN A 37 -10.60 -11.18 -28.91
N SER A 38 -9.98 -10.68 -27.84
CA SER A 38 -10.54 -10.79 -26.50
C SER A 38 -11.67 -9.78 -26.33
N ASN A 39 -12.72 -10.19 -25.62
CA ASN A 39 -13.81 -9.28 -25.23
C ASN A 39 -13.50 -8.51 -23.93
N LEU A 40 -12.31 -8.71 -23.35
CA LEU A 40 -11.87 -8.04 -22.15
C LEU A 40 -11.48 -6.59 -22.43
N THR A 41 -11.53 -5.78 -21.37
CA THR A 41 -10.99 -4.42 -21.36
C THR A 41 -10.31 -4.18 -20.03
N ILE A 42 -9.44 -3.17 -19.95
CA ILE A 42 -8.86 -2.73 -18.66
C ILE A 42 -9.95 -2.50 -17.62
N TYR A 43 -11.06 -1.87 -18.03
CA TYR A 43 -12.18 -1.61 -17.14
C TYR A 43 -12.79 -2.89 -16.57
N LYS A 44 -13.08 -3.89 -17.42
CA LYS A 44 -13.65 -5.18 -16.98
C LYS A 44 -12.71 -5.92 -16.02
N LEU A 45 -11.41 -5.89 -16.31
CA LEU A 45 -10.38 -6.53 -15.48
C LEU A 45 -10.23 -5.83 -14.13
N LYS A 46 -10.13 -4.49 -14.10
CA LYS A 46 -10.11 -3.71 -12.85
C LYS A 46 -11.38 -3.96 -12.01
N LYS A 47 -12.56 -3.93 -12.63
CA LYS A 47 -13.83 -4.22 -11.96
C LYS A 47 -13.85 -5.62 -11.35
N LYS A 48 -13.30 -6.62 -12.04
CA LYS A 48 -13.18 -7.97 -11.49
C LYS A 48 -12.21 -8.03 -10.31
N ILE A 49 -11.04 -7.40 -10.41
CA ILE A 49 -10.09 -7.33 -9.28
C ILE A 49 -10.77 -6.74 -8.04
N ASN A 50 -11.46 -5.61 -8.19
CA ASN A 50 -12.17 -4.98 -7.08
C ASN A 50 -13.29 -5.86 -6.49
N SER A 51 -13.90 -6.74 -7.31
CA SER A 51 -14.88 -7.71 -6.80
C SER A 51 -14.27 -8.87 -6.01
N ILE A 52 -12.99 -9.18 -6.23
CA ILE A 52 -12.29 -10.30 -5.58
C ILE A 52 -11.51 -9.81 -4.36
N VAL A 53 -10.90 -8.63 -4.47
CA VAL A 53 -10.04 -8.05 -3.43
C VAL A 53 -10.85 -6.97 -2.73
N PRO A 54 -11.28 -7.18 -1.46
CA PRO A 54 -11.98 -6.18 -0.67
C PRO A 54 -10.97 -5.15 -0.16
N PHE A 55 -10.40 -4.38 -1.08
CA PHE A 55 -9.33 -3.43 -0.84
C PHE A 55 -9.60 -2.18 -1.65
N GLU A 56 -10.24 -1.22 -1.01
CA GLU A 56 -10.66 0.02 -1.65
C GLU A 56 -9.94 1.20 -0.99
N PRO A 57 -9.46 2.16 -1.79
CA PRO A 57 -8.86 3.35 -1.26
C PRO A 57 -9.92 4.21 -0.56
N HIS A 58 -9.56 4.71 0.61
CA HIS A 58 -10.34 5.71 1.32
C HIS A 58 -9.94 7.09 0.81
N ARG A 59 -10.93 7.88 0.40
CA ARG A 59 -10.71 9.27 -0.02
C ARG A 59 -10.72 10.17 1.21
N TYR A 60 -9.69 11.00 1.34
CA TYR A 60 -9.56 11.98 2.41
C TYR A 60 -9.38 13.37 1.83
N ASP A 61 -10.01 14.34 2.47
CA ASP A 61 -9.79 15.75 2.16
C ASP A 61 -8.41 16.16 2.67
N THR A 62 -7.68 16.92 1.87
CA THR A 62 -6.33 17.36 2.21
C THR A 62 -6.20 18.86 2.01
N CYS A 63 -5.25 19.46 2.73
CA CYS A 63 -4.87 20.84 2.46
C CYS A 63 -4.38 20.95 1.00
N LYS A 64 -4.69 22.07 0.32
CA LYS A 64 -4.19 22.37 -1.02
C LYS A 64 -2.65 22.34 -1.10
N ASN A 65 -1.98 22.76 -0.03
CA ASN A 65 -0.53 22.75 0.11
C ASN A 65 0.00 21.47 0.78
N SER A 66 -0.84 20.41 0.89
CA SER A 66 -0.49 19.12 1.48
C SER A 66 0.04 19.15 2.93
N CYS A 67 -0.24 20.22 3.68
CA CYS A 67 0.24 20.34 5.07
C CYS A 67 -0.39 19.30 6.00
N ILE A 68 -1.67 19.00 5.81
CA ILE A 68 -2.43 18.03 6.61
C ILE A 68 -3.45 17.29 5.75
N ALA A 69 -3.88 16.12 6.23
CA ALA A 69 -5.18 15.54 5.89
C ALA A 69 -6.21 15.97 6.94
N PHE A 70 -7.42 16.30 6.51
CA PHE A 70 -8.54 16.68 7.39
C PHE A 70 -9.19 15.43 7.98
N THR A 71 -8.44 14.73 8.82
CA THR A 71 -8.84 13.49 9.50
C THR A 71 -8.64 13.63 11.00
N SER A 72 -9.27 12.75 11.78
CA SER A 72 -9.09 12.67 13.23
C SER A 72 -9.26 14.06 13.91
N SER A 73 -8.22 14.59 14.54
CA SER A 73 -8.24 15.90 15.20
C SER A 73 -8.55 17.08 14.28
N TYR A 74 -8.40 16.91 12.96
CA TYR A 74 -8.64 17.94 11.95
C TYR A 74 -9.95 17.75 11.18
N GLU A 75 -10.72 16.71 11.49
CA GLU A 75 -11.89 16.30 10.70
C GLU A 75 -12.98 17.38 10.62
N ASN A 76 -13.14 18.20 11.66
CA ASN A 76 -14.16 19.25 11.73
C ASN A 76 -13.64 20.63 11.30
N LEU A 77 -12.39 20.74 10.84
CA LEU A 77 -11.85 22.02 10.42
C LEU A 77 -12.28 22.38 8.99
N ALA A 78 -12.63 23.65 8.80
CA ALA A 78 -12.94 24.24 7.49
C ALA A 78 -11.70 24.89 6.82
N SER A 79 -10.61 25.07 7.55
CA SER A 79 -9.35 25.62 7.05
C SER A 79 -8.15 24.93 7.68
N CYS A 80 -7.02 24.94 6.97
CA CYS A 80 -5.77 24.34 7.41
C CYS A 80 -5.19 25.14 8.60
N PRO A 81 -4.91 24.52 9.75
CA PRO A 81 -4.33 25.22 10.91
C PRO A 81 -2.86 25.62 10.70
N ILE A 82 -2.19 25.07 9.68
CA ILE A 82 -0.78 25.36 9.39
C ILE A 82 -0.63 26.55 8.43
N CYS A 83 -1.41 26.58 7.35
CA CYS A 83 -1.26 27.59 6.29
C CYS A 83 -2.49 28.46 6.04
N GLY A 84 -3.58 28.26 6.78
CA GLY A 84 -4.81 29.05 6.68
C GLY A 84 -5.70 28.77 5.46
N GLU A 85 -5.23 27.96 4.50
CA GLU A 85 -5.99 27.65 3.28
C GLU A 85 -7.32 26.95 3.57
N ASN A 86 -8.35 27.30 2.80
CA ASN A 86 -9.67 26.71 2.94
C ASN A 86 -9.67 25.23 2.53
N ARG A 87 -10.39 24.41 3.29
CA ARG A 87 -10.66 23.01 2.95
C ARG A 87 -11.62 22.89 1.79
N PHE A 88 -12.62 23.76 1.72
CA PHE A 88 -13.71 23.70 0.74
C PHE A 88 -13.67 24.89 -0.23
N ASP A 89 -14.12 24.66 -1.46
CA ASP A 89 -14.38 25.69 -2.47
C ASP A 89 -15.73 26.38 -2.24
N ASP A 90 -16.05 27.37 -3.08
CA ASP A 90 -17.32 28.12 -3.01
C ASP A 90 -18.57 27.25 -3.21
N ASN A 91 -18.42 26.04 -3.74
CA ASN A 91 -19.49 25.06 -3.94
C ASN A 91 -19.59 24.05 -2.79
N GLY A 92 -18.80 24.21 -1.72
CA GLY A 92 -18.75 23.29 -0.59
C GLY A 92 -18.02 21.97 -0.89
N LYS A 93 -17.24 21.88 -1.97
CA LYS A 93 -16.45 20.69 -2.29
C LYS A 93 -15.03 20.81 -1.76
N PRO A 94 -14.40 19.72 -1.30
CA PRO A 94 -13.00 19.76 -0.88
C PRO A 94 -12.10 20.26 -2.01
N VAL A 95 -11.24 21.24 -1.72
CA VAL A 95 -10.31 21.85 -2.68
C VAL A 95 -9.28 20.83 -3.17
N ASN A 96 -8.85 19.94 -2.27
CA ASN A 96 -7.92 18.87 -2.59
C ASN A 96 -8.32 17.58 -1.86
N THR A 97 -8.08 16.43 -2.49
CA THR A 97 -8.32 15.12 -1.90
C THR A 97 -7.21 14.15 -2.28
N THR A 98 -6.87 13.24 -1.37
CA THR A 98 -5.96 12.12 -1.64
C THR A 98 -6.63 10.78 -1.34
N PHE A 99 -6.03 9.72 -1.84
CA PHE A 99 -6.46 8.34 -1.57
C PHE A 99 -5.46 7.66 -0.66
N PHE A 100 -5.94 7.04 0.41
CA PHE A 100 -5.13 6.24 1.30
C PHE A 100 -5.71 4.83 1.41
N PHE A 101 -4.83 3.85 1.43
CA PHE A 101 -5.23 2.46 1.60
C PHE A 101 -5.00 2.03 3.03
N SER A 102 -5.99 1.35 3.62
CA SER A 102 -5.89 0.86 4.99
C SER A 102 -4.70 -0.08 5.16
N VAL A 103 -3.76 0.29 6.04
CA VAL A 103 -2.63 -0.58 6.41
C VAL A 103 -3.14 -1.89 6.99
N LYS A 104 -4.19 -1.82 7.81
CA LYS A 104 -4.85 -3.01 8.39
C LYS A 104 -5.32 -3.97 7.30
N GLU A 105 -6.00 -3.49 6.27
CA GLU A 105 -6.49 -4.35 5.18
C GLU A 105 -5.33 -4.96 4.39
N ARG A 106 -4.27 -4.18 4.12
CA ARG A 106 -3.05 -4.70 3.49
C ARG A 106 -2.47 -5.86 4.29
N LEU A 107 -2.34 -5.71 5.61
CA LEU A 107 -1.82 -6.75 6.49
C LEU A 107 -2.72 -7.99 6.48
N ILE A 108 -4.03 -7.83 6.59
CA ILE A 108 -4.99 -8.96 6.51
C ILE A 108 -4.81 -9.73 5.19
N ILE A 109 -4.66 -9.02 4.06
CA ILE A 109 -4.44 -9.66 2.75
C ILE A 109 -3.13 -10.44 2.73
N GLN A 110 -2.05 -9.87 3.29
CA GLN A 110 -0.76 -10.55 3.35
C GLN A 110 -0.84 -11.83 4.21
N TYR A 111 -1.46 -11.78 5.39
CA TYR A 111 -1.60 -12.95 6.27
C TYR A 111 -2.56 -14.03 5.73
N LYS A 112 -3.44 -13.70 4.78
CA LYS A 112 -4.27 -14.71 4.09
C LYS A 112 -3.45 -15.59 3.14
N ASN A 113 -2.27 -15.13 2.72
CA ASN A 113 -1.35 -15.93 1.93
C ASN A 113 -0.36 -16.63 2.88
N LYS A 114 -0.26 -17.95 2.78
CA LYS A 114 0.59 -18.77 3.67
C LYS A 114 2.06 -18.38 3.59
N GLU A 115 2.62 -18.30 2.39
CA GLU A 115 4.03 -17.96 2.16
C GLU A 115 4.35 -16.55 2.69
N ARG A 116 3.49 -15.57 2.40
CA ARG A 116 3.63 -14.21 2.93
C ARG A 116 3.50 -14.16 4.46
N ALA A 117 2.62 -14.96 5.05
CA ALA A 117 2.48 -15.04 6.49
C ALA A 117 3.74 -15.62 7.17
N GLU A 118 4.39 -16.60 6.54
CA GLU A 118 5.67 -17.17 6.99
C GLU A 118 6.80 -16.13 6.89
N GLU A 119 6.90 -15.40 5.77
CA GLU A 119 7.88 -14.32 5.59
C GLU A 119 7.70 -13.18 6.62
N LEU A 120 6.47 -12.84 6.98
CA LEU A 120 6.18 -11.81 7.99
C LEU A 120 6.64 -12.18 9.40
N GLN A 121 6.99 -13.44 9.65
CA GLN A 121 7.63 -13.86 10.91
C GLN A 121 9.15 -13.59 10.94
N TYR A 122 9.72 -12.99 9.89
CA TYR A 122 11.16 -12.66 9.83
C TYR A 122 11.67 -12.03 11.12
N ARG A 123 10.94 -11.06 11.68
CA ARG A 123 11.31 -10.38 12.92
C ARG A 123 11.42 -11.33 14.12
N SER A 124 10.46 -12.23 14.33
CA SER A 124 10.52 -13.17 15.46
C SER A 124 11.56 -14.26 15.27
N ASN A 125 11.83 -14.62 14.02
CA ASN A 125 12.80 -15.63 13.65
C ASN A 125 14.22 -15.07 13.49
N TYR A 126 14.37 -13.74 13.52
CA TYR A 126 15.65 -13.07 13.40
C TYR A 126 16.52 -13.38 14.63
N SER A 127 17.62 -14.07 14.39
CA SER A 127 18.67 -14.29 15.37
C SER A 127 19.96 -13.65 14.88
N GLN A 128 20.49 -12.69 15.63
CA GLN A 128 21.79 -12.11 15.33
C GLN A 128 22.88 -13.18 15.56
N ASN A 129 23.67 -13.49 14.54
CA ASN A 129 24.91 -14.25 14.73
C ASN A 129 25.92 -13.34 15.43
N LYS A 130 25.98 -13.43 16.75
CA LYS A 130 26.93 -12.66 17.56
C LYS A 130 28.35 -13.17 17.30
N GLY A 131 29.08 -12.49 16.43
CA GLY A 131 30.54 -12.49 16.47
C GLY A 131 31.04 -11.69 17.68
N GLU A 132 32.37 -11.50 17.78
CA GLU A 132 33.01 -10.77 18.89
C GLU A 132 32.72 -9.26 18.89
N GLU A 133 32.18 -8.70 17.81
CA GLU A 133 31.88 -7.27 17.66
C GLU A 133 30.37 -6.99 17.59
N GLU A 134 29.93 -5.90 18.23
CA GLU A 134 28.56 -5.39 18.13
C GLU A 134 28.32 -4.77 16.74
N ILE A 135 27.95 -5.61 15.77
CA ILE A 135 27.58 -5.19 14.43
C ILE A 135 26.06 -5.07 14.35
N TYR A 136 25.55 -3.89 13.98
CA TYR A 136 24.15 -3.69 13.60
C TYR A 136 23.93 -4.25 12.20
N ALA A 137 23.35 -5.45 12.10
CA ALA A 137 23.06 -6.12 10.84
C ALA A 137 21.62 -5.90 10.38
N ASP A 138 20.70 -5.67 11.32
CA ASP A 138 19.30 -5.38 11.03
C ASP A 138 18.74 -4.29 11.97
N ILE A 139 17.56 -3.75 11.63
CA ILE A 139 16.83 -2.80 12.49
C ILE A 139 16.51 -3.39 13.87
N PHE A 140 16.39 -4.72 13.98
CA PHE A 140 16.15 -5.42 15.25
C PHE A 140 17.37 -5.47 16.18
N ASP A 141 18.56 -5.12 15.70
CA ASP A 141 19.74 -4.95 16.56
C ASP A 141 19.76 -3.61 17.29
N GLY A 142 18.94 -2.65 16.83
CA GLY A 142 18.84 -1.30 17.36
C GLY A 142 18.46 -1.24 18.84
N LEU A 143 19.07 -0.31 19.57
CA LEU A 143 18.79 -0.10 21.00
C LEU A 143 17.30 0.15 21.28
N LEU A 144 16.61 0.88 20.40
CA LEU A 144 15.18 1.15 20.52
C LEU A 144 14.34 -0.14 20.46
N TYR A 145 14.64 -1.04 19.53
CA TYR A 145 13.91 -2.31 19.43
C TYR A 145 14.15 -3.18 20.67
N LYS A 146 15.39 -3.24 21.15
CA LYS A 146 15.77 -3.96 22.38
C LYS A 146 15.06 -3.38 23.63
N ASP A 147 14.95 -2.06 23.76
CA ASP A 147 14.16 -1.41 24.81
C ASP A 147 12.68 -1.81 24.76
N LEU A 148 12.07 -1.79 23.56
CA LEU A 148 10.68 -2.17 23.38
C LEU A 148 10.42 -3.64 23.78
N LEU A 149 11.34 -4.55 23.47
CA LEU A 149 11.26 -5.94 23.94
C LEU A 149 11.30 -6.04 25.47
N GLN A 150 12.22 -5.31 26.13
CA GLN A 150 12.32 -5.29 27.60
C GLN A 150 11.06 -4.74 28.26
N ARG A 151 10.38 -3.78 27.61
CA ARG A 151 9.10 -3.23 28.05
C ARG A 151 7.90 -4.13 27.77
N GLY A 152 8.12 -5.29 27.15
CA GLY A 152 7.10 -6.28 26.86
C GLY A 152 6.27 -5.99 25.61
N PHE A 153 6.79 -5.23 24.65
CA PHE A 153 6.22 -5.18 23.30
C PHE A 153 6.68 -6.38 22.47
N PHE A 154 6.00 -6.65 21.36
CA PHE A 154 6.35 -7.72 20.41
C PHE A 154 6.35 -9.14 21.02
N LYS A 155 5.36 -9.45 21.86
CA LYS A 155 5.25 -10.75 22.53
C LYS A 155 4.77 -11.86 21.61
N ASP A 156 3.96 -11.51 20.61
CA ASP A 156 3.44 -12.47 19.64
C ASP A 156 4.37 -12.51 18.43
N GLU A 157 4.66 -13.70 17.91
CA GLU A 157 5.50 -13.89 16.72
C GLU A 157 4.96 -13.14 15.49
N ARG A 158 3.64 -12.85 15.47
CA ARG A 158 2.93 -12.12 14.42
C ARG A 158 2.82 -10.62 14.67
N ASP A 159 3.32 -10.12 15.80
CA ASP A 159 3.39 -8.67 16.00
C ASP A 159 4.22 -8.04 14.86
N ILE A 160 3.91 -6.83 14.43
CA ILE A 160 4.61 -6.18 13.30
C ILE A 160 5.21 -4.86 13.77
N ALA A 161 6.49 -4.66 13.48
CA ALA A 161 7.14 -3.36 13.64
C ALA A 161 6.93 -2.54 12.37
N LEU A 162 6.30 -1.36 12.49
CA LEU A 162 6.17 -0.38 11.42
C LEU A 162 7.06 0.82 11.74
N SER A 163 7.98 1.14 10.84
CA SER A 163 8.77 2.38 10.88
C SER A 163 8.26 3.35 9.81
N GLY A 164 8.27 4.64 10.14
CA GLY A 164 7.90 5.71 9.22
C GLY A 164 8.95 6.80 9.21
N THR A 165 9.36 7.25 8.01
CA THR A 165 10.19 8.44 7.81
C THR A 165 9.35 9.55 7.17
N CYS A 166 9.57 10.79 7.61
CA CYS A 166 8.80 11.95 7.17
C CYS A 166 9.63 12.90 6.29
N ASP A 167 10.95 12.78 6.33
CA ASP A 167 11.85 13.31 5.32
C ASP A 167 12.07 12.24 4.25
N GLY A 168 12.28 12.65 2.99
CA GLY A 168 12.47 11.75 1.84
C GLY A 168 13.79 10.97 1.87
N TYR A 169 14.28 10.62 3.06
CA TYR A 169 15.51 9.88 3.24
C TYR A 169 15.30 8.44 2.75
N GLN A 170 16.02 8.10 1.69
CA GLN A 170 15.91 6.80 1.04
C GLN A 170 16.76 5.78 1.79
N ILE A 171 16.15 5.06 2.73
CA ILE A 171 16.82 4.08 3.60
C ILE A 171 17.30 2.83 2.84
N PHE A 172 16.70 2.53 1.68
CA PHE A 172 17.02 1.34 0.89
C PHE A 172 17.53 1.71 -0.51
N GLU A 173 18.57 1.02 -0.97
CA GLU A 173 19.03 1.14 -2.35
C GLU A 173 17.89 0.80 -3.33
N GLN A 174 17.67 1.68 -4.30
CA GLN A 174 16.83 1.34 -5.45
C GLN A 174 17.61 0.34 -6.31
N ARG A 175 17.08 -0.87 -6.46
CA ARG A 175 17.55 -1.79 -7.50
C ARG A 175 17.19 -1.19 -8.85
N THR A 176 18.19 -0.71 -9.58
CA THR A 176 18.14 -0.39 -11.02
C THR A 176 17.97 -1.65 -11.85
#